data_AF-A0A348NLQ1-F1
#
_entry.id   AF-A0A348NLQ1-F1
#
_cell.length_a   1.000
_cell.length_b   1.000
_cell.length_c   1.000
_cell.angle_alpha   90.00
_cell.angle_beta   90.00
_cell.angle_gamma   90.00
#
_symmetry.space_group_name_H-M   'P 1'
#
loop_
_entity.id
_entity.type
_entity.pdbx_description
1 polymer ?
#
loop_
_entity_poly.entity_id
_entity_poly.type
_entity_poly.pdbx_seq_one_letter_code
_entity_poly.pdbx_strand_id
1 'polypeptide(L)'
;MPVFSLHGARILMGKTDRIFVYIMGFVLGSLLVAMIMNRRAHKEEASVDPWVTHNAAAVKAGAEELPEGLPEVIQRGEILDFGILPSAAEPQVKVWHLNFDESYPYVRVVEHLSTGEFSYMAADQILIELADGVDVTALKPMLDALELRLRMFNRKDQIAVVGVLSTQIDAVPATIEALQPYAELFRSVGPDVIVFK
;
A
#
# COMPACT_ATOMS: atom_id res chain seq x y z
N MET A 1 -25.34 -61.28 -28.82
CA MET A 1 -25.37 -59.81 -28.99
C MET A 1 -26.77 -59.33 -28.67
N PRO A 2 -27.00 -58.54 -27.60
CA PRO A 2 -28.23 -57.79 -27.44
C PRO A 2 -27.98 -56.32 -27.78
N VAL A 3 -28.83 -55.77 -28.64
CA VAL A 3 -28.85 -54.36 -29.05
C VAL A 3 -29.55 -53.57 -27.95
N PHE A 4 -28.84 -52.65 -27.30
CA PHE A 4 -29.43 -51.71 -26.35
C PHE A 4 -30.14 -50.57 -27.10
N SER A 5 -31.47 -50.51 -26.96
CA SER A 5 -32.29 -49.40 -27.44
C SER A 5 -32.12 -48.20 -26.51
N LEU A 6 -31.32 -47.22 -26.90
CA LEU A 6 -31.26 -45.90 -26.25
C LEU A 6 -32.57 -45.14 -26.54
N HIS A 7 -33.54 -45.25 -25.64
CA HIS A 7 -34.66 -44.31 -25.58
C HIS A 7 -34.12 -42.95 -25.13
N GLY A 8 -33.89 -42.05 -26.09
CA GLY A 8 -33.62 -40.65 -25.83
C GLY A 8 -34.84 -39.99 -25.19
N ALA A 9 -34.76 -39.70 -23.89
CA ALA A 9 -35.69 -38.82 -23.20
C ALA A 9 -35.50 -37.38 -23.73
N ARG A 10 -36.19 -37.02 -24.82
CA ARG A 10 -36.40 -35.61 -25.17
C ARG A 10 -37.42 -35.04 -24.19
N ILE A 11 -36.92 -34.40 -23.13
CA ILE A 11 -37.74 -33.55 -22.26
C ILE A 11 -38.19 -32.36 -23.11
N LEU A 12 -39.48 -32.34 -23.45
CA LEU A 12 -40.16 -31.19 -24.04
C LEU A 12 -40.22 -30.07 -22.99
N MET A 13 -39.14 -29.29 -22.86
CA MET A 13 -39.13 -28.12 -21.96
C MET A 13 -40.09 -27.06 -22.49
N GLY A 14 -41.15 -26.81 -21.72
CA GLY A 14 -42.06 -25.69 -21.96
C GLY A 14 -41.36 -24.36 -21.76
N LYS A 15 -41.97 -23.28 -22.29
CA LYS A 15 -41.45 -21.91 -22.14
C LYS A 15 -41.22 -21.53 -20.67
N THR A 16 -42.05 -22.06 -19.77
CA THR A 16 -41.99 -21.87 -18.31
C THR A 16 -40.77 -22.54 -17.67
N ASP A 17 -40.37 -23.73 -18.12
CA ASP A 17 -39.19 -24.44 -17.59
C ASP A 17 -37.90 -23.70 -17.93
N ARG A 18 -37.83 -23.11 -19.12
CA ARG A 18 -36.67 -22.30 -19.53
C ARG A 18 -36.53 -21.05 -18.66
N ILE A 19 -37.64 -20.38 -18.38
CA ILE A 19 -37.66 -19.21 -17.49
C ILE A 19 -37.20 -19.61 -16.09
N PHE A 20 -37.65 -20.75 -15.56
CA PHE A 20 -37.25 -21.23 -14.24
C PHE A 20 -35.75 -21.54 -14.16
N VAL A 21 -35.20 -22.20 -15.19
CA VAL A 21 -33.75 -22.49 -15.27
C VAL A 21 -32.92 -21.20 -15.32
N TYR A 22 -33.38 -20.18 -16.06
CA TYR A 22 -32.67 -18.89 -16.09
C TYR A 22 -32.72 -18.15 -14.76
N ILE A 23 -33.86 -18.15 -14.07
CA ILE A 23 -33.99 -17.54 -12.74
C ILE A 23 -33.11 -18.28 -11.74
N MET A 24 -33.13 -19.61 -11.73
CA MET A 24 -32.28 -20.42 -10.86
C MET A 24 -30.80 -20.18 -11.12
N GLY A 25 -30.38 -20.12 -12.39
CA GLY A 25 -29.01 -19.82 -12.77
C GLY A 25 -28.58 -18.42 -12.33
N PHE A 26 -29.46 -17.43 -12.47
CA PHE A 26 -29.21 -16.06 -12.01
C PHE A 26 -29.05 -16.00 -10.49
N VAL A 27 -29.97 -16.60 -9.72
CA VAL A 27 -29.91 -16.62 -8.25
C VAL A 27 -28.64 -17.31 -7.76
N LEU A 28 -28.31 -18.49 -8.30
CA LEU A 28 -27.09 -19.20 -7.93
C LEU A 28 -25.83 -18.41 -8.31
N GLY A 29 -25.82 -17.77 -9.48
CA GLY A 29 -24.72 -16.91 -9.92
C GLY A 29 -24.52 -15.71 -9.00
N SER A 30 -25.60 -15.00 -8.65
CA SER A 30 -25.56 -13.86 -7.74
C SER A 30 -25.09 -14.25 -6.34
N LEU A 31 -25.55 -15.40 -5.80
CA LEU A 31 -25.10 -15.89 -4.49
C LEU A 31 -23.60 -16.22 -4.49
N LEU A 32 -23.08 -16.80 -5.57
CA LEU A 32 -21.67 -17.17 -5.68
C LEU A 32 -20.78 -15.92 -5.78
N VAL A 33 -21.22 -14.90 -6.52
CA VAL A 33 -20.55 -13.59 -6.57
C VAL A 33 -20.58 -12.91 -5.20
N ALA A 34 -21.72 -12.90 -4.52
CA ALA A 34 -21.85 -12.32 -3.18
C ALA A 34 -20.91 -13.00 -2.17
N MET A 35 -20.79 -14.33 -2.22
CA MET A 35 -19.86 -15.08 -1.37
C MET A 35 -18.40 -14.72 -1.66
N ILE A 36 -18.01 -14.56 -2.92
CA ILE A 36 -16.65 -14.13 -3.31
C ILE A 36 -16.37 -12.71 -2.82
N MET A 37 -17.32 -11.78 -2.98
CA MET A 37 -17.19 -10.40 -2.50
C MET A 37 -17.08 -10.36 -0.98
N ASN A 38 -17.94 -11.09 -0.25
CA ASN A 38 -17.90 -11.13 1.20
C ASN A 38 -16.60 -11.74 1.74
N ARG A 39 -16.06 -12.76 1.05
CA ARG A 39 -14.76 -13.36 1.39
C ARG A 39 -13.60 -12.39 1.16
N ARG A 40 -13.68 -11.53 0.14
CA ARG A 40 -12.67 -10.47 -0.09
C ARG A 40 -12.75 -9.38 0.97
N ALA A 41 -13.96 -8.89 1.26
CA ALA A 41 -14.19 -7.89 2.30
C ALA A 41 -13.72 -8.37 3.68
N HIS A 42 -14.06 -9.61 4.09
CA HIS A 42 -13.57 -10.16 5.35
C HIS A 42 -12.06 -10.42 5.38
N LYS A 43 -11.43 -10.68 4.23
CA LYS A 43 -9.97 -10.83 4.17
C LYS A 43 -9.27 -9.47 4.31
N GLU A 44 -9.88 -8.40 3.81
CA GLU A 44 -9.43 -7.03 4.03
C GLU A 44 -9.64 -6.59 5.48
N GLU A 45 -10.80 -6.87 6.08
CA GLU A 45 -11.08 -6.56 7.50
C GLU A 45 -10.24 -7.38 8.49
N ALA A 46 -9.96 -8.67 8.19
CA ALA A 46 -9.16 -9.54 9.05
C ALA A 46 -7.65 -9.41 8.82
N SER A 47 -7.24 -8.67 7.78
CA SER A 47 -5.85 -8.30 7.53
C SER A 47 -5.48 -7.18 8.50
N VAL A 48 -5.08 -7.55 9.71
CA VAL A 48 -4.51 -6.60 10.66
C VAL A 48 -3.27 -5.97 10.02
N ASP A 49 -3.29 -4.66 9.78
CA ASP A 49 -2.20 -3.98 9.08
C ASP A 49 -0.91 -4.00 9.93
N PRO A 50 0.21 -4.53 9.40
CA PRO A 50 1.49 -4.55 10.09
C PRO A 50 1.90 -3.18 10.66
N TRP A 51 1.58 -2.07 9.99
CA TRP A 51 1.86 -0.72 10.45
C TRP A 51 1.15 -0.37 11.74
N VAL A 52 -0.12 -0.77 11.89
CA VAL A 52 -0.91 -0.49 13.09
C VAL A 52 -0.42 -1.38 14.24
N THR A 53 -0.12 -2.65 13.98
CA THR A 53 0.35 -3.57 15.05
C THR A 53 1.75 -3.30 15.54
N HIS A 54 2.70 -2.99 14.65
CA HIS A 54 4.08 -2.75 15.05
C HIS A 54 4.24 -1.40 15.76
N ASN A 55 3.38 -0.42 15.46
CA ASN A 55 3.50 0.94 15.98
C ASN A 55 2.56 1.20 17.18
N ALA A 56 1.58 0.33 17.45
CA ALA A 56 0.73 0.41 18.65
C ALA A 56 1.50 0.48 20.00
N ALA A 57 2.76 0.02 20.03
CA ALA A 57 3.62 0.14 21.20
C ALA A 57 4.15 1.58 21.43
N ALA A 58 4.32 2.37 20.36
CA ALA A 58 4.85 3.73 20.42
C ALA A 58 3.84 4.75 20.95
N VAL A 59 2.56 4.62 20.54
CA VAL A 59 1.45 5.42 21.09
C VAL A 59 1.37 5.27 22.62
N LYS A 60 1.65 4.06 23.13
CA LYS A 60 1.63 3.75 24.56
C LYS A 60 2.83 4.32 25.34
N ALA A 61 3.91 4.71 24.66
CA ALA A 61 5.14 5.21 25.28
C ALA A 61 5.14 6.74 25.52
N GLY A 62 4.08 7.45 25.12
CA GLY A 62 3.98 8.90 25.27
C GLY A 62 4.51 9.64 24.05
N ALA A 63 3.93 9.35 22.88
CA ALA A 63 4.20 10.08 21.65
C ALA A 63 3.95 11.59 21.87
N GLU A 64 4.84 12.43 21.37
CA GLU A 64 4.67 13.88 21.40
C GLU A 64 3.48 14.25 20.50
N GLU A 65 2.60 15.13 20.98
CA GLU A 65 1.45 15.62 20.20
C GLU A 65 1.92 16.35 18.93
N LEU A 66 1.07 16.36 17.91
CA LEU A 66 1.35 17.11 16.68
C LEU A 66 1.39 18.62 16.99
N PRO A 67 2.42 19.35 16.52
CA PRO A 67 2.53 20.79 16.74
C PRO A 67 1.31 21.60 16.28
N GLU A 68 0.89 22.56 17.10
CA GLU A 68 -0.17 23.50 16.75
C GLU A 68 0.29 24.40 15.59
N GLY A 69 -0.40 24.35 14.46
CA GLY A 69 -0.07 25.13 13.25
C GLY A 69 0.20 24.30 11.99
N LEU A 70 0.22 22.97 12.10
CA LEU A 70 0.22 22.09 10.93
C LEU A 70 -1.09 22.22 10.11
N PRO A 71 -1.08 21.91 8.81
CA PRO A 71 -2.30 21.91 7.99
C PRO A 71 -3.43 21.08 8.62
N GLU A 72 -4.67 21.55 8.52
CA GLU A 72 -5.84 20.89 9.12
C GLU A 72 -6.00 19.42 8.67
N VAL A 73 -5.56 19.09 7.46
CA VAL A 73 -5.55 17.71 6.97
C VAL A 73 -4.62 16.84 7.82
N ILE A 74 -3.43 17.34 8.16
CA ILE A 74 -2.44 16.61 8.96
C ILE A 74 -2.90 16.45 10.41
N GLN A 75 -3.54 17.48 10.98
CA GLN A 75 -4.04 17.44 12.36
C GLN A 75 -5.15 16.39 12.58
N ARG A 76 -5.81 15.95 11.51
CA ARG A 76 -6.84 14.89 11.58
C ARG A 76 -6.26 13.47 11.61
N GLY A 77 -4.98 13.31 11.34
CA GLY A 77 -4.34 11.99 11.31
C GLY A 77 -4.17 11.40 12.71
N GLU A 78 -4.34 10.09 12.83
CA GLU A 78 -4.06 9.37 14.08
C GLU A 78 -2.56 9.10 14.19
N ILE A 79 -1.93 9.50 15.30
CA ILE A 79 -0.50 9.24 15.53
C ILE A 79 -0.30 7.73 15.75
N LEU A 80 0.45 7.10 14.85
CA LEU A 80 0.87 5.70 14.99
C LEU A 80 2.21 5.58 15.71
N ASP A 81 3.16 6.44 15.37
CA ASP A 81 4.53 6.38 15.89
C ASP A 81 5.14 7.78 15.98
N PHE A 82 6.08 7.93 16.91
CA PHE A 82 6.84 9.16 17.11
C PHE A 82 8.27 8.84 17.55
N GLY A 83 9.21 9.63 17.06
CA GLY A 83 10.61 9.51 17.46
C GLY A 83 11.48 10.59 16.87
N ILE A 84 12.71 10.63 17.36
CA ILE A 84 13.69 11.64 17.02
C ILE A 84 14.87 10.96 16.34
N LEU A 85 15.22 11.43 15.14
CA LEU A 85 16.28 10.85 14.33
C LEU A 85 17.41 11.87 14.07
N PRO A 86 18.67 11.43 14.03
CA PRO A 86 19.15 10.14 14.54
C PRO A 86 19.01 10.09 16.06
N SER A 87 18.85 8.88 16.64
CA SER A 87 18.78 8.67 18.10
C SER A 87 20.13 8.92 18.81
N ALA A 88 21.14 9.43 18.10
CA ALA A 88 22.45 9.78 18.63
C ALA A 88 22.40 11.08 19.45
N ALA A 89 23.54 11.47 20.03
CA ALA A 89 23.67 12.66 20.88
C ALA A 89 23.26 13.99 20.20
N GLU A 90 23.12 14.01 18.87
CA GLU A 90 22.74 15.17 18.08
C GLU A 90 21.47 14.86 17.27
N PRO A 91 20.28 14.98 17.88
CA PRO A 91 19.02 14.82 17.17
C PRO A 91 18.88 15.90 16.09
N GLN A 92 18.50 15.50 14.87
CA GLN A 92 18.39 16.40 13.73
C GLN A 92 16.94 16.66 13.33
N VAL A 93 16.09 15.65 13.44
CA VAL A 93 14.69 15.72 13.02
C VAL A 93 13.77 15.02 14.00
N LYS A 94 12.57 15.56 14.19
CA LYS A 94 11.44 14.85 14.79
C LYS A 94 10.59 14.24 13.70
N VAL A 95 10.08 13.05 13.94
CA VAL A 95 9.29 12.30 12.96
C VAL A 95 8.02 11.79 13.62
N TRP A 96 6.90 12.01 12.95
CA TRP A 96 5.62 11.41 13.28
C TRP A 96 5.16 10.56 12.11
N HIS A 97 4.66 9.36 12.41
CA HIS A 97 3.90 8.55 11.46
C HIS A 97 2.43 8.65 11.80
N LEU A 98 1.63 9.02 10.81
CA LEU A 98 0.20 9.24 10.92
C LEU A 98 -0.56 8.23 10.08
N ASN A 99 -1.69 7.77 10.62
CA ASN A 99 -2.69 6.99 9.90
C ASN A 99 -3.82 7.88 9.39
N PHE A 100 -4.32 7.59 8.19
CA PHE A 100 -5.55 8.16 7.64
C PHE A 100 -6.44 7.08 7.05
N ASP A 101 -7.76 7.26 7.11
CA ASP A 101 -8.72 6.28 6.57
C ASP A 101 -8.85 6.32 5.02
N GLU A 102 -8.21 7.29 4.36
CA GLU A 102 -8.41 7.57 2.93
C GLU A 102 -7.14 7.36 2.07
N SER A 103 -6.92 8.20 1.06
CA SER A 103 -6.04 7.94 -0.10
C SER A 103 -4.55 7.77 0.23
N TYR A 104 -4.09 8.26 1.38
CA TYR A 104 -2.71 8.11 1.85
C TYR A 104 -2.76 7.60 3.29
N PRO A 105 -2.86 6.27 3.48
CA PRO A 105 -3.08 5.72 4.81
C PRO A 105 -1.92 5.99 5.74
N TYR A 106 -0.68 6.04 5.23
CA TYR A 106 0.51 6.24 6.08
C TYR A 106 1.30 7.47 5.66
N VAL A 107 1.24 8.53 6.47
CA VAL A 107 1.94 9.79 6.23
C VAL A 107 3.04 9.98 7.27
N ARG A 108 4.22 10.36 6.80
CA ARG A 108 5.35 10.76 7.61
C ARG A 108 5.44 12.28 7.64
N VAL A 109 5.38 12.85 8.83
CA VAL A 109 5.64 14.27 9.09
C VAL A 109 7.03 14.38 9.68
N VAL A 110 7.88 15.22 9.10
CA VAL A 110 9.24 15.44 9.57
C VAL A 110 9.42 16.91 9.90
N GLU A 111 9.83 17.21 11.12
CA GLU A 111 10.26 18.54 11.55
C GLU A 111 11.79 18.58 11.60
N HIS A 112 12.39 19.53 10.90
CA HIS A 112 13.82 19.81 11.02
C HIS A 112 14.10 20.64 12.27
N LEU A 113 14.87 20.10 13.23
CA LEU A 113 15.14 20.79 14.49
C LEU A 113 16.02 22.04 14.32
N SER A 114 16.79 22.12 13.24
CA SER A 114 17.66 23.26 12.94
C SER A 114 16.91 24.46 12.36
N THR A 115 15.85 24.24 11.57
CA THR A 115 15.11 25.29 10.87
C THR A 115 13.68 25.47 11.39
N GLY A 116 13.12 24.47 12.08
CA GLY A 116 11.70 24.38 12.42
C GLY A 116 10.79 24.12 11.22
N GLU A 117 11.35 23.75 10.06
CA GLU A 117 10.56 23.49 8.86
C GLU A 117 9.94 22.09 8.88
N PHE A 118 8.68 22.02 8.44
CA PHE A 118 7.94 20.76 8.32
C PHE A 118 7.93 20.28 6.87
N SER A 119 8.15 18.98 6.70
CA SER A 119 7.95 18.29 5.44
C SER A 119 7.02 17.10 5.61
N TYR A 120 6.27 16.80 4.56
CA TYR A 120 5.23 15.76 4.55
C TYR A 120 5.52 14.81 3.40
N MET A 121 5.49 13.52 3.69
CA MET A 121 5.78 12.49 2.70
C MET A 121 5.04 11.20 3.03
N ALA A 122 4.91 10.28 2.08
CA ALA A 122 4.41 8.96 2.37
C ALA A 122 5.39 8.21 3.29
N ALA A 123 4.86 7.50 4.29
CA ALA A 123 5.69 6.71 5.21
C ALA A 123 6.01 5.32 4.65
N ASP A 124 5.17 4.82 3.74
CA ASP A 124 5.18 3.44 3.28
C ASP A 124 5.70 3.24 1.85
N GLN A 125 6.10 4.32 1.19
CA GLN A 125 6.63 4.30 -0.17
C GLN A 125 7.67 5.38 -0.43
N ILE A 126 8.51 5.13 -1.42
CA ILE A 126 9.51 6.06 -1.93
C ILE A 126 9.41 6.18 -3.45
N LEU A 127 9.93 7.28 -3.96
CA LEU A 127 9.94 7.62 -5.38
C LEU A 127 11.34 7.42 -5.94
N ILE A 128 11.42 6.70 -7.05
CA ILE A 128 12.65 6.46 -7.81
C ILE A 128 12.48 7.08 -9.19
N GLU A 129 13.35 8.02 -9.55
CA GLU A 129 13.49 8.49 -10.92
C GLU A 129 14.52 7.62 -11.64
N LEU A 130 14.11 6.95 -12.71
CA LEU A 130 14.97 6.03 -13.45
C LEU A 130 16.05 6.79 -14.23
N ALA A 131 17.20 6.14 -14.42
CA ALA A 131 18.25 6.66 -15.27
C ALA A 131 17.85 6.57 -16.76
N ASP A 132 18.47 7.39 -17.61
CA ASP A 132 18.15 7.46 -19.03
C ASP A 132 18.35 6.08 -19.71
N GLY A 133 17.28 5.58 -20.35
CA GLY A 133 17.29 4.30 -21.04
C GLY A 133 17.10 3.07 -20.14
N VAL A 134 16.90 3.25 -18.84
CA VAL A 134 16.54 2.18 -17.90
C VAL A 134 15.03 1.98 -17.88
N ASP A 135 14.58 0.75 -18.12
CA ASP A 135 13.15 0.38 -17.98
C ASP A 135 12.90 -0.26 -16.60
N VAL A 136 11.65 -0.25 -16.15
CA VAL A 136 11.22 -0.86 -14.88
C VAL A 136 11.60 -2.34 -14.77
N THR A 137 11.74 -3.03 -15.91
CA THR A 137 12.20 -4.44 -15.93
C THR A 137 13.62 -4.60 -15.40
N ALA A 138 14.47 -3.58 -15.56
CA ALA A 138 15.83 -3.58 -15.04
C ALA A 138 15.88 -3.40 -13.51
N LEU A 139 14.82 -2.85 -12.90
CA LEU A 139 14.70 -2.76 -11.43
C LEU A 139 14.37 -4.11 -10.80
N LYS A 140 13.80 -5.06 -11.55
CA LYS A 140 13.29 -6.32 -10.99
C LYS A 140 14.31 -7.10 -10.15
N PRO A 141 15.57 -7.32 -10.60
CA PRO A 141 16.56 -8.04 -9.79
C PRO A 141 16.84 -7.36 -8.44
N MET A 142 16.89 -6.03 -8.42
CA MET A 142 17.07 -5.24 -7.21
C MET A 142 15.85 -5.33 -6.29
N LEU A 143 14.64 -5.18 -6.85
CA LEU A 143 13.40 -5.27 -6.09
C LEU A 143 13.23 -6.67 -5.46
N ASP A 144 13.54 -7.72 -6.21
CA ASP A 144 13.47 -9.10 -5.71
C ASP A 144 14.53 -9.33 -4.62
N ALA A 145 15.76 -8.79 -4.78
CA ALA A 145 16.84 -8.93 -3.79
C ALA A 145 16.57 -8.20 -2.48
N LEU A 146 15.89 -7.04 -2.54
CA LEU A 146 15.49 -6.25 -1.39
C LEU A 146 14.09 -6.59 -0.88
N GLU A 147 13.42 -7.57 -1.50
CA GLU A 147 12.03 -7.95 -1.23
C GLU A 147 11.03 -6.77 -1.33
N LEU A 148 11.36 -5.77 -2.14
CA LEU A 148 10.57 -4.57 -2.35
C LEU A 148 9.47 -4.79 -3.38
N ARG A 149 8.31 -4.20 -3.11
CA ARG A 149 7.16 -4.24 -4.03
C ARG A 149 7.08 -2.96 -4.85
N LEU A 150 7.03 -3.12 -6.17
CA LEU A 150 6.64 -2.03 -7.08
C LEU A 150 5.14 -1.77 -6.93
N ARG A 151 4.76 -0.52 -6.64
CA ARG A 151 3.36 -0.10 -6.47
C ARG A 151 2.83 0.58 -7.72
N MET A 152 3.62 1.48 -8.30
CA MET A 152 3.26 2.24 -9.48
C MET A 152 4.49 2.47 -10.34
N PHE A 153 4.29 2.55 -11.66
CA PHE A 153 5.31 2.95 -12.61
C PHE A 153 4.70 3.83 -13.69
N ASN A 154 5.37 4.95 -13.97
CA ASN A 154 5.02 5.85 -15.05
C ASN A 154 6.17 5.93 -16.05
N ARG A 155 5.96 5.28 -17.20
CA ARG A 155 6.95 5.23 -18.29
C ARG A 155 7.22 6.58 -18.93
N LYS A 156 6.23 7.48 -18.97
CA LYS A 156 6.39 8.79 -19.60
C LYS A 156 7.33 9.68 -18.80
N ASP A 157 7.17 9.64 -17.48
CA ASP A 157 7.92 10.49 -16.56
C ASP A 157 9.16 9.77 -15.99
N GLN A 158 9.38 8.50 -16.35
CA GLN A 158 10.49 7.66 -15.87
C GLN A 158 10.51 7.55 -14.33
N ILE A 159 9.33 7.40 -13.73
CA ILE A 159 9.16 7.32 -12.27
C ILE A 159 8.65 5.95 -11.88
N ALA A 160 9.26 5.35 -10.86
CA ALA A 160 8.80 4.16 -10.19
C ALA A 160 8.52 4.47 -8.71
N VAL A 161 7.37 4.01 -8.21
CA VAL A 161 7.00 4.09 -6.79
C VAL A 161 7.12 2.69 -6.20
N VAL A 162 7.92 2.57 -5.15
CA VAL A 162 8.19 1.30 -4.48
C VAL A 162 7.85 1.41 -3.00
N GLY A 163 7.41 0.29 -2.42
CA GLY A 163 7.21 0.22 -0.96
C GLY A 163 8.52 0.36 -0.18
N VAL A 164 8.41 0.59 1.12
CA VAL A 164 9.56 0.58 2.06
C VAL A 164 9.86 -0.82 2.60
N LEU A 165 11.06 -1.00 3.14
CA LEU A 165 11.56 -2.28 3.70
C LEU A 165 10.92 -2.67 5.05
N SER A 166 10.51 -1.69 5.86
CA SER A 166 9.99 -1.91 7.21
C SER A 166 8.86 -0.94 7.54
N THR A 167 8.21 -1.13 8.67
CA THR A 167 7.18 -0.21 9.19
C THR A 167 7.71 0.71 10.30
N GLN A 168 9.03 0.73 10.50
CA GLN A 168 9.71 1.47 11.57
C GLN A 168 9.86 2.95 11.21
N ILE A 169 10.16 3.77 12.21
CA ILE A 169 10.28 5.23 12.04
C ILE A 169 11.40 5.69 11.08
N ASP A 170 12.35 4.82 10.76
CA ASP A 170 13.43 5.06 9.80
C ASP A 170 13.23 4.30 8.47
N ALA A 171 12.06 3.72 8.23
CA ALA A 171 11.78 2.90 7.04
C ALA A 171 12.14 3.58 5.70
N VAL A 172 11.75 4.86 5.53
CA VAL A 172 12.06 5.65 4.34
C VAL A 172 13.58 5.85 4.17
N PRO A 173 14.31 6.48 5.12
CA PRO A 173 15.75 6.67 4.97
C PRO A 173 16.53 5.34 4.86
N ALA A 174 16.15 4.31 5.61
CA ALA A 174 16.78 2.99 5.52
C ALA A 174 16.59 2.35 4.13
N THR A 175 15.40 2.50 3.53
CA THR A 175 15.14 2.00 2.17
C THR A 175 15.97 2.78 1.14
N ILE A 176 16.09 4.10 1.29
CA ILE A 176 16.93 4.93 0.39
C ILE A 176 18.41 4.51 0.49
N GLU A 177 18.90 4.22 1.69
CA GLU A 177 20.27 3.75 1.92
C GLU A 177 20.49 2.36 1.29
N ALA A 178 19.55 1.43 1.46
CA ALA A 178 19.62 0.09 0.89
C ALA A 178 19.63 0.08 -0.65
N LEU A 179 19.10 1.14 -1.29
CA LEU A 179 19.12 1.29 -2.74
C LEU A 179 20.44 1.86 -3.29
N GLN A 180 21.27 2.50 -2.46
CA GLN A 180 22.53 3.12 -2.91
C GLN A 180 23.47 2.20 -3.71
N PRO A 181 23.60 0.89 -3.40
CA PRO A 181 24.41 -0.03 -4.22
C PRO A 181 23.94 -0.15 -5.68
N TYR A 182 22.71 0.24 -5.97
CA TYR A 182 22.09 0.18 -7.29
C TYR A 182 21.93 1.55 -7.95
N ALA A 183 22.68 2.56 -7.50
CA ALA A 183 22.60 3.94 -7.98
C ALA A 183 22.74 4.10 -9.50
N GLU A 184 23.32 3.14 -10.21
CA GLU A 184 23.39 3.15 -11.68
C GLU A 184 22.03 2.99 -12.37
N LEU A 185 21.03 2.43 -11.67
CA LEU A 185 19.69 2.19 -12.22
C LEU A 185 18.77 3.41 -12.14
N PHE A 186 19.12 4.41 -11.32
CA PHE A 186 18.26 5.55 -11.04
C PHE A 186 19.03 6.87 -11.06
N ARG A 187 18.38 7.91 -11.57
CA ARG A 187 18.89 9.28 -11.56
C ARG A 187 18.80 9.88 -10.17
N SER A 188 17.68 9.64 -9.49
CA SER A 188 17.44 10.11 -8.14
C SER A 188 16.52 9.14 -7.40
N VAL A 189 16.66 9.11 -6.07
CA VAL A 189 15.79 8.37 -5.17
C VAL A 189 15.48 9.26 -3.98
N GLY A 190 14.22 9.30 -3.58
CA GLY A 190 13.78 10.17 -2.51
C GLY A 190 12.45 9.77 -1.90
N PRO A 191 12.06 10.42 -0.80
CA PRO A 191 10.73 10.26 -0.24
C PRO A 191 9.66 10.70 -1.25
N ASP A 192 8.50 10.05 -1.20
CA ASP A 192 7.34 10.51 -1.97
C ASP A 192 6.68 11.69 -1.25
N VAL A 193 7.03 12.91 -1.66
CA VAL A 193 6.66 14.15 -0.98
C VAL A 193 5.21 14.52 -1.26
N ILE A 194 4.47 14.82 -0.20
CA ILE A 194 3.09 15.29 -0.24
C ILE A 194 3.08 16.82 -0.22
N VAL A 195 2.53 17.42 -1.27
CA VAL A 195 2.36 18.88 -1.39
C VAL A 195 0.89 19.21 -1.25
N PHE A 196 0.55 20.00 -0.23
CA PHE A 196 -0.79 20.59 -0.07
C PHE A 196 -0.91 21.78 -1.02
N LYS A 197 -1.80 21.67 -2.01
CA LYS A 197 -2.17 22.77 -2.92
C LYS A 197 -3.52 23.35 -2.55
#